data_AF-A0A1S3FCJ9-F1
#
_entry.id   AF-A0A1S3FCJ9-F1
#
_cell.length_a   1.000
_cell.length_b   1.000
_cell.length_c   1.000
_cell.angle_alpha   90.00
_cell.angle_beta   90.00
_cell.angle_gamma   90.00
#
_symmetry.space_group_name_H-M   'P 1'
#
loop_
_entity.id
_entity.type
_entity.pdbx_description
1 polymer ?
#
loop_
_entity_poly.entity_id
_entity_poly.type
_entity_poly.pdbx_seq_one_letter_code
_entity_poly.pdbx_strand_id
1 'polypeptide(L)'
;MDLLPFLLALLHVHKALCAEISWDSTVKLTKQLSLECAHLPTQILTQIEWLKRNGQKEERIAIFNPILGLEITAPYTNRVSIKNSSEASNIITLNFNNASDMDAGLYTCRLNMFPDGSAEKIIQVAKTDKFESIALLNETIPELVTESGQNITLNYQFQMKGPVKTVIWEKIQPHQIDILTSCDLLEGSPYTSKYQNKVWATCRQGSRVSILFIPNVTVSESAIYCCLVEATTGEKESYMVRLIVYGPKQGGNIQMACLKSPLECRIREPTTPEVRSPTDKPRTTHRMIFM
;
A
#
# COMPACT_ATOMS: atom_id res chain seq x y z
N MET A 1 15.00 31.23 13.03
CA MET A 1 13.96 30.32 12.50
C MET A 1 13.36 29.61 13.70
N ASP A 2 12.16 30.02 14.10
CA ASP A 2 11.58 29.58 15.35
C ASP A 2 11.17 28.10 15.25
N LEU A 3 11.77 27.27 16.11
CA LEU A 3 11.55 25.82 16.16
C LEU A 3 10.12 25.48 16.60
N LEU A 4 9.50 26.38 17.36
CA LEU A 4 8.20 26.22 18.00
C LEU A 4 7.02 26.12 17.01
N PRO A 5 6.86 27.02 16.01
CA PRO A 5 5.80 26.89 15.00
C PRO A 5 6.00 25.65 14.12
N PHE A 6 7.26 25.24 13.86
CA PHE A 6 7.54 24.04 13.08
C PHE A 6 7.15 22.76 13.83
N LEU A 7 7.48 22.67 15.13
CA LEU A 7 7.06 21.57 16.00
C LEU A 7 5.54 21.49 16.15
N LEU A 8 4.86 22.64 16.30
CA LEU A 8 3.40 22.70 16.38
C LEU A 8 2.74 22.31 15.07
N ALA A 9 3.31 22.69 13.93
CA ALA A 9 2.85 22.25 12.60
C ALA A 9 3.02 20.74 12.43
N LEU A 10 4.19 20.18 12.79
CA LEU A 10 4.42 18.73 12.80
C LEU A 10 3.41 18.02 13.71
N LEU A 11 3.13 18.53 14.90
CA LEU A 11 2.15 17.94 15.82
C LEU A 11 0.72 17.97 15.28
N HIS A 12 0.31 19.07 14.63
CA HIS A 12 -1.01 19.19 14.00
C HIS A 12 -1.15 18.30 12.76
N VAL A 13 -0.07 18.14 12.01
CA VAL A 13 0.02 17.23 10.87
C VAL A 13 -0.18 15.77 11.30
N HIS A 14 0.49 15.31 12.36
CA HIS A 14 0.23 13.98 12.94
C HIS A 14 -1.20 13.82 13.43
N LYS A 15 -1.79 14.87 14.02
CA LYS A 15 -3.18 14.86 14.53
C LYS A 15 -4.26 14.87 13.46
N ALA A 16 -3.98 15.42 12.27
CA ALA A 16 -4.91 15.52 11.15
C ALA A 16 -4.89 14.29 10.23
N LEU A 17 -3.82 13.50 10.28
CA LEU A 17 -3.67 12.34 9.41
C LEU A 17 -4.64 11.21 9.77
N CYS A 18 -5.04 11.12 11.03
CA CYS A 18 -5.86 10.04 11.52
C CYS A 18 -7.04 10.63 12.33
N ALA A 19 -8.23 10.71 11.70
CA ALA A 19 -9.55 10.72 12.35
C ALA A 19 -10.74 10.80 11.37
N GLU A 20 -11.86 10.26 11.87
CA GLU A 20 -13.21 10.03 11.32
C GLU A 20 -13.33 9.07 10.13
N ILE A 21 -13.73 7.83 10.42
CA ILE A 21 -13.75 6.71 9.48
C ILE A 21 -15.15 6.53 8.90
N SER A 22 -15.26 6.73 7.58
CA SER A 22 -16.36 6.21 6.77
C SER A 22 -15.88 5.46 5.51
N TRP A 23 -14.58 5.18 5.41
CA TRP A 23 -13.94 4.49 4.28
C TRP A 23 -12.76 3.62 4.73
N ASP A 24 -12.43 2.57 3.97
CA ASP A 24 -11.34 1.62 4.23
C ASP A 24 -9.97 2.15 3.80
N SER A 25 -9.91 2.88 2.69
CA SER A 25 -8.66 3.39 2.12
C SER A 25 -8.79 4.85 1.69
N THR A 26 -7.71 5.61 1.82
CA THR A 26 -7.54 6.91 1.16
C THR A 26 -6.48 6.78 0.08
N VAL A 27 -6.79 7.16 -1.16
CA VAL A 27 -5.88 7.14 -2.31
C VAL A 27 -5.62 8.56 -2.78
N LYS A 28 -4.36 8.87 -3.09
CA LYS A 28 -3.96 10.17 -3.61
C LYS A 28 -4.50 10.35 -5.04
N LEU A 29 -5.22 11.44 -5.29
CA LEU A 29 -5.59 11.82 -6.65
C LEU A 29 -4.33 12.15 -7.46
N THR A 30 -4.15 11.43 -8.57
CA THR A 30 -3.10 11.67 -9.58
C THR A 30 -3.71 11.45 -10.96
N LYS A 31 -3.05 11.88 -12.04
CA LYS A 31 -3.55 11.63 -13.40
C LYS A 31 -3.67 10.12 -13.71
N GLN A 32 -2.76 9.31 -13.15
CA GLN A 32 -2.75 7.85 -13.25
C GLN A 32 -3.38 7.21 -12.00
N LEU A 33 -4.60 7.59 -11.68
CA LEU A 33 -5.33 7.06 -10.52
C LEU A 33 -5.66 5.58 -10.71
N SER A 34 -5.30 4.77 -9.72
CA SER A 34 -5.58 3.33 -9.67
C SER A 34 -6.25 3.00 -8.34
N LEU A 35 -7.41 2.36 -8.38
CA LEU A 35 -8.16 1.94 -7.19
C LEU A 35 -8.10 0.43 -7.10
N GLU A 36 -7.51 -0.08 -6.02
CA GLU A 36 -7.32 -1.52 -5.82
C GLU A 36 -8.41 -2.11 -4.95
N CYS A 37 -8.94 -3.24 -5.41
CA CYS A 37 -9.84 -4.11 -4.69
C CYS A 37 -9.38 -5.57 -4.86
N ALA A 38 -9.63 -6.43 -3.91
CA ALA A 38 -9.07 -7.76 -3.83
C ALA A 38 -9.91 -8.62 -2.89
N HIS A 39 -9.95 -9.90 -3.23
CA HIS A 39 -10.55 -10.96 -2.41
C HIS A 39 -9.47 -11.90 -1.87
N LEU A 40 -9.83 -12.77 -0.92
CA LEU A 40 -8.92 -13.78 -0.41
C LEU A 40 -8.72 -14.90 -1.45
N PRO A 41 -7.53 -15.54 -1.53
CA PRO A 41 -7.29 -16.64 -2.47
C PRO A 41 -8.22 -17.84 -2.32
N THR A 42 -8.85 -18.01 -1.16
CA THR A 42 -9.79 -19.10 -0.88
C THR A 42 -11.19 -18.83 -1.42
N GLN A 43 -11.47 -17.63 -1.92
CA GLN A 43 -12.79 -17.18 -2.35
C GLN A 43 -12.92 -17.27 -3.87
N ILE A 44 -14.10 -17.65 -4.35
CA ILE A 44 -14.41 -17.65 -5.78
C ILE A 44 -15.17 -16.36 -6.10
N LEU A 45 -14.53 -15.45 -6.85
CA LEU A 45 -15.21 -14.26 -7.34
C LEU A 45 -16.31 -14.64 -8.34
N THR A 46 -17.53 -14.15 -8.10
CA THR A 46 -18.65 -14.28 -9.05
C THR A 46 -18.90 -12.97 -9.79
N GLN A 47 -18.68 -11.83 -9.14
CA GLN A 47 -18.87 -10.51 -9.73
C GLN A 47 -18.13 -9.43 -8.92
N ILE A 48 -17.70 -8.37 -9.59
CA ILE A 48 -17.23 -7.14 -8.96
C ILE A 48 -17.93 -5.95 -9.60
N GLU A 49 -18.37 -5.01 -8.78
CA GLU A 49 -19.00 -3.77 -9.19
C GLU A 49 -18.22 -2.59 -8.62
N TRP A 50 -17.88 -1.62 -9.48
CA TRP A 50 -17.27 -0.36 -9.11
C TRP A 50 -18.32 0.74 -9.15
N LEU A 51 -18.43 1.48 -8.05
CA LEU A 51 -19.43 2.52 -7.84
C LEU A 51 -18.73 3.81 -7.44
N LYS A 52 -19.23 4.95 -7.91
CA LYS A 52 -18.88 6.27 -7.38
C LYS A 52 -20.06 6.80 -6.58
N ARG A 53 -19.80 7.31 -5.37
CA ARG A 53 -20.81 7.97 -4.56
C ARG A 53 -20.96 9.42 -5.03
N ASN A 54 -22.19 9.78 -5.38
CA ASN A 54 -22.60 11.13 -5.74
C ASN A 54 -23.74 11.58 -4.81
N GLY A 55 -23.38 12.35 -3.77
CA GLY A 55 -24.31 12.65 -2.67
C GLY A 55 -24.76 11.38 -1.96
N GLN A 56 -26.07 11.13 -1.91
CA GLN A 56 -26.66 9.92 -1.32
C GLN A 56 -26.83 8.76 -2.32
N LYS A 57 -26.50 8.96 -3.60
CA LYS A 57 -26.66 7.93 -4.64
C LYS A 57 -25.32 7.28 -4.98
N GLU A 58 -25.37 6.02 -5.35
CA GLU A 58 -24.23 5.31 -5.95
C GLU A 58 -24.47 5.17 -7.45
N GLU A 59 -23.50 5.64 -8.24
CA GLU A 59 -23.49 5.53 -9.69
C GLU A 59 -22.53 4.43 -10.11
N ARG A 60 -23.00 3.46 -10.91
CA ARG A 60 -22.16 2.38 -11.44
C ARG A 60 -21.14 2.94 -12.43
N ILE A 61 -19.88 2.59 -12.21
CA ILE A 61 -18.76 2.86 -13.11
C ILE A 61 -18.60 1.67 -14.06
N ALA A 62 -18.46 0.48 -13.47
CA ALA A 62 -18.18 -0.73 -14.20
C ALA A 62 -18.65 -1.96 -13.41
N ILE A 63 -18.96 -3.02 -14.14
CA ILE A 63 -19.28 -4.33 -13.58
C ILE A 63 -18.51 -5.38 -14.36
N PHE A 64 -17.85 -6.29 -13.62
CA PHE A 64 -17.10 -7.39 -14.21
C PHE A 64 -17.61 -8.71 -13.63
N ASN A 65 -17.87 -9.64 -14.54
CA ASN A 65 -18.20 -11.02 -14.23
C ASN A 65 -17.16 -11.91 -14.94
N PRO A 66 -16.54 -12.89 -14.26
CA PRO A 66 -15.52 -13.74 -14.87
C PRO A 66 -15.98 -14.51 -16.13
N ILE A 67 -17.29 -14.77 -16.27
CA ILE A 67 -17.88 -15.50 -17.40
C ILE A 67 -18.45 -14.54 -18.44
N LEU A 68 -19.19 -13.51 -18.02
CA LEU A 68 -19.89 -12.59 -18.93
C LEU A 68 -19.03 -11.42 -19.40
N GLY A 69 -17.88 -11.19 -18.77
CA GLY A 69 -16.94 -10.13 -19.12
C GLY A 69 -17.20 -8.80 -18.42
N LEU A 70 -16.71 -7.73 -19.04
CA LEU A 70 -16.68 -6.37 -18.50
C LEU A 70 -17.70 -5.47 -19.20
N GLU A 71 -18.50 -4.76 -18.41
CA GLU A 71 -19.36 -3.67 -18.88
C GLU A 71 -19.00 -2.38 -18.14
N ILE A 72 -18.77 -1.29 -18.88
CA ILE A 72 -18.45 0.05 -18.36
C ILE A 72 -19.60 0.99 -18.72
N THR A 73 -20.16 1.66 -17.71
CA THR A 73 -21.29 2.56 -17.86
C THR A 73 -20.82 3.98 -18.23
N ALA A 74 -21.56 4.67 -19.11
CA ALA A 74 -21.33 6.08 -19.39
C ALA A 74 -21.51 6.92 -18.09
N PRO A 75 -20.70 7.97 -17.85
CA PRO A 75 -19.70 8.57 -18.75
C PRO A 75 -18.27 8.00 -18.60
N TYR A 76 -18.10 6.85 -17.95
CA TYR A 76 -16.78 6.26 -17.69
C TYR A 76 -16.21 5.46 -18.87
N THR A 77 -17.02 5.23 -19.91
CA THR A 77 -16.58 4.60 -21.16
C THR A 77 -15.34 5.31 -21.71
N ASN A 78 -14.29 4.55 -22.03
CA ASN A 78 -12.96 5.04 -22.47
C ASN A 78 -12.19 5.90 -21.45
N ARG A 79 -12.74 6.21 -20.27
CA ARG A 79 -12.04 6.92 -19.18
C ARG A 79 -11.37 5.95 -18.21
N VAL A 80 -11.96 4.77 -18.03
CA VAL A 80 -11.45 3.75 -17.10
C VAL A 80 -11.15 2.44 -17.82
N SER A 81 -10.29 1.63 -17.20
CA SER A 81 -10.04 0.24 -17.56
C SER A 81 -9.97 -0.62 -16.31
N ILE A 82 -10.33 -1.89 -16.43
CA ILE A 82 -10.12 -2.86 -15.35
C ILE A 82 -8.91 -3.71 -15.70
N LYS A 83 -7.95 -3.76 -14.77
CA LYS A 83 -6.83 -4.69 -14.82
C LYS A 83 -7.08 -5.78 -13.79
N ASN A 84 -7.29 -7.00 -14.26
CA ASN A 84 -7.17 -8.17 -13.41
C ASN A 84 -5.68 -8.54 -13.35
N SER A 85 -5.08 -8.41 -12.17
CA SER A 85 -3.72 -8.92 -11.96
C SER A 85 -3.70 -10.44 -12.14
N SER A 86 -2.53 -11.08 -12.32
CA SER A 86 -2.49 -12.52 -12.66
C SER A 86 -3.28 -13.36 -11.64
N GLU A 87 -3.68 -14.58 -12.01
CA GLU A 87 -4.47 -15.49 -11.17
C GLU A 87 -3.94 -15.65 -9.73
N ALA A 88 -2.65 -15.36 -9.50
CA ALA A 88 -2.02 -15.43 -8.18
C ALA A 88 -2.32 -14.24 -7.25
N SER A 89 -2.59 -13.03 -7.76
CA SER A 89 -2.61 -11.82 -6.93
C SER A 89 -3.99 -11.42 -6.42
N ASN A 90 -5.09 -11.99 -6.93
CA ASN A 90 -6.46 -11.77 -6.41
C ASN A 90 -6.90 -10.30 -6.34
N ILE A 91 -6.14 -9.39 -6.96
CA ILE A 91 -6.33 -7.94 -6.98
C ILE A 91 -6.90 -7.54 -8.34
N ILE A 92 -7.99 -6.79 -8.30
CA ILE A 92 -8.72 -6.23 -9.42
C ILE A 92 -8.66 -4.71 -9.27
N THR A 93 -8.04 -4.06 -10.24
CA THR A 93 -7.75 -2.63 -10.18
C THR A 93 -8.60 -1.88 -11.19
N LEU A 94 -9.30 -0.84 -10.74
CA LEU A 94 -9.91 0.16 -11.61
C LEU A 94 -8.88 1.27 -11.89
N ASN A 95 -8.45 1.38 -13.12
CA ASN A 95 -7.48 2.39 -13.55
C ASN A 95 -8.20 3.51 -14.31
N PHE A 96 -7.87 4.76 -13.99
CA PHE A 96 -8.26 5.93 -14.77
C PHE A 96 -7.16 6.26 -15.78
N ASN A 97 -7.53 6.43 -17.04
CA ASN A 97 -6.58 6.76 -18.12
C ASN A 97 -6.02 8.18 -17.96
N ASN A 98 -6.87 9.10 -17.52
CA ASN A 98 -6.51 10.48 -17.20
C ASN A 98 -7.53 11.03 -16.20
N ALA A 99 -7.23 10.90 -14.92
CA ALA A 99 -8.08 11.43 -13.86
C ALA A 99 -7.94 12.94 -13.73
N SER A 100 -9.01 13.56 -13.28
CA SER A 100 -9.19 14.98 -13.09
C SER A 100 -9.62 15.29 -11.66
N ASP A 101 -9.65 16.56 -11.32
CA ASP A 101 -10.20 17.06 -10.06
C ASP A 101 -11.64 16.61 -9.77
N MET A 102 -12.43 16.33 -10.82
CA MET A 102 -13.80 15.82 -10.71
C MET A 102 -13.86 14.34 -10.30
N ASP A 103 -12.73 13.63 -10.37
CA ASP A 103 -12.62 12.22 -9.99
C ASP A 103 -12.24 12.07 -8.50
N ALA A 104 -12.03 13.17 -7.76
CA ALA A 104 -12.04 13.15 -6.29
C ALA A 104 -13.42 12.74 -5.77
N GLY A 105 -13.46 12.02 -4.64
CA GLY A 105 -14.70 11.58 -4.02
C GLY A 105 -14.61 10.19 -3.41
N LEU A 106 -15.79 9.63 -3.07
CA LEU A 106 -15.91 8.30 -2.49
C LEU A 106 -16.30 7.28 -3.55
N TYR A 107 -15.64 6.14 -3.50
CA TYR A 107 -15.84 5.01 -4.39
C TYR A 107 -16.14 3.76 -3.55
N THR A 108 -16.95 2.87 -4.09
CA THR A 108 -17.22 1.56 -3.49
C THR A 108 -16.82 0.50 -4.48
N CYS A 109 -15.97 -0.44 -4.06
CA CYS A 109 -15.79 -1.71 -4.73
C CYS A 109 -16.67 -2.74 -4.02
N ARG A 110 -17.63 -3.33 -4.72
CA ARG A 110 -18.48 -4.41 -4.22
C ARG A 110 -18.07 -5.72 -4.87
N LEU A 111 -17.59 -6.65 -4.06
CA LEU A 111 -17.21 -8.01 -4.43
C LEU A 111 -18.36 -8.95 -4.08
N ASN A 112 -18.79 -9.77 -5.03
CA ASN A 112 -19.66 -10.92 -4.79
C ASN A 112 -18.83 -12.19 -4.96
N MET A 113 -18.89 -13.07 -3.97
CA MET A 113 -18.05 -14.25 -3.85
C MET A 113 -18.86 -15.45 -3.37
N PHE A 114 -18.50 -16.64 -3.83
CA PHE A 114 -19.06 -17.88 -3.32
C PHE A 114 -18.04 -18.59 -2.43
N PRO A 115 -18.44 -19.14 -1.26
CA PRO A 115 -19.78 -19.12 -0.65
C PRO A 115 -20.06 -17.89 0.24
N ASP A 116 -19.08 -16.99 0.40
CA ASP A 116 -19.04 -15.97 1.46
C ASP A 116 -20.02 -14.80 1.27
N GLY A 117 -20.67 -14.69 0.11
CA GLY A 117 -21.62 -13.61 -0.18
C GLY A 117 -20.93 -12.35 -0.66
N SER A 118 -21.40 -11.18 -0.22
CA SER A 118 -20.90 -9.88 -0.66
C SER A 118 -19.99 -9.19 0.37
N ALA A 119 -18.95 -8.52 -0.13
CA ALA A 119 -18.07 -7.67 0.64
C ALA A 119 -17.89 -6.33 -0.08
N GLU A 120 -17.71 -5.25 0.69
CA GLU A 120 -17.48 -3.92 0.13
C GLU A 120 -16.19 -3.34 0.69
N LYS A 121 -15.45 -2.64 -0.18
CA LYS A 121 -14.35 -1.75 0.18
C LYS A 121 -14.71 -0.34 -0.24
N ILE A 122 -14.68 0.59 0.70
CA ILE A 122 -14.93 2.02 0.44
C ILE A 122 -13.59 2.74 0.32
N ILE A 123 -13.40 3.49 -0.77
CA ILE A 123 -12.15 4.18 -1.08
C ILE A 123 -12.43 5.66 -1.24
N GLN A 124 -11.71 6.49 -0.47
CA GLN A 124 -11.70 7.93 -0.64
C GLN A 124 -10.55 8.36 -1.55
N VAL A 125 -10.86 9.03 -2.65
CA VAL A 125 -9.88 9.69 -3.51
C VAL A 125 -9.75 11.14 -3.06
N ALA A 126 -8.60 11.47 -2.46
CA ALA A 126 -8.35 12.76 -1.83
C ALA A 126 -7.34 13.61 -2.60
N LYS A 127 -7.52 14.93 -2.55
CA LYS A 127 -6.54 15.90 -3.05
C LYS A 127 -5.40 16.04 -2.03
N THR A 128 -4.19 16.13 -2.56
CA THR A 128 -2.81 15.97 -2.04
C THR A 128 -2.44 16.29 -0.57
N ASP A 129 -3.26 16.98 0.21
CA ASP A 129 -2.87 17.58 1.51
C ASP A 129 -2.46 16.55 2.59
N LYS A 130 -3.04 15.34 2.53
CA LYS A 130 -2.75 14.26 3.49
C LYS A 130 -1.37 13.61 3.24
N PHE A 131 -0.89 13.54 2.01
CA PHE A 131 0.30 12.75 1.65
C PHE A 131 1.62 13.53 1.75
N GLU A 132 1.60 14.85 1.59
CA GLU A 132 2.79 15.71 1.73
C GLU A 132 3.29 15.78 3.17
N SER A 133 2.33 15.81 4.09
CA SER A 133 2.50 15.69 5.53
C SER A 133 3.34 14.48 5.97
N ILE A 134 3.13 13.32 5.34
CA ILE A 134 3.87 12.07 5.64
C ILE A 134 5.30 12.15 5.13
N ALA A 135 5.50 12.77 3.96
CA ALA A 135 6.83 12.89 3.35
C ALA A 135 7.80 13.69 4.23
N LEU A 136 7.29 14.68 4.97
CA LEU A 136 8.05 15.53 5.88
C LEU A 136 8.52 14.80 7.16
N LEU A 137 7.90 13.66 7.49
CA LEU A 137 8.17 12.89 8.73
C LEU A 137 9.15 11.75 8.53
N ASN A 138 9.57 11.50 7.29
CA ASN A 138 10.26 10.27 6.91
C ASN A 138 11.59 10.02 7.63
N GLU A 139 12.30 11.07 8.07
CA GLU A 139 13.67 10.95 8.63
C GLU A 139 13.71 10.49 10.09
N THR A 140 12.60 10.58 10.84
CA THR A 140 12.60 10.31 12.30
C THR A 140 11.86 9.01 12.67
N ILE A 141 11.33 8.29 11.68
CA ILE A 141 10.51 7.09 11.94
C ILE A 141 11.43 5.88 12.22
N PRO A 142 11.27 5.18 13.36
CA PRO A 142 12.02 3.97 13.67
C PRO A 142 11.84 2.89 12.60
N GLU A 143 12.93 2.21 12.23
CA GLU A 143 12.91 1.13 11.25
C GLU A 143 12.86 -0.24 11.92
N LEU A 144 11.99 -1.10 11.40
CA LEU A 144 11.93 -2.52 11.71
C LEU A 144 12.23 -3.30 10.43
N VAL A 145 13.32 -4.05 10.45
CA VAL A 145 13.83 -4.78 9.30
C VAL A 145 13.61 -6.28 9.48
N THR A 146 13.11 -6.96 8.46
CA THR A 146 12.84 -8.40 8.51
C THR A 146 13.00 -9.09 7.14
N GLU A 147 13.02 -10.41 7.13
CA GLU A 147 13.02 -11.24 5.92
C GLU A 147 11.58 -11.66 5.57
N SER A 148 11.31 -11.86 4.28
CA SER A 148 10.01 -12.37 3.82
C SER A 148 9.73 -13.76 4.40
N GLY A 149 8.47 -14.01 4.76
CA GLY A 149 8.02 -15.25 5.39
C GLY A 149 7.86 -15.17 6.90
N GLN A 150 8.37 -14.11 7.54
CA GLN A 150 8.31 -13.95 9.00
C GLN A 150 6.94 -13.46 9.49
N ASN A 151 6.62 -13.73 10.74
CA ASN A 151 5.46 -13.16 11.42
C ASN A 151 5.91 -11.94 12.24
N ILE A 152 5.25 -10.80 12.04
CA ILE A 152 5.60 -9.54 12.69
C ILE A 152 4.50 -9.14 13.67
N THR A 153 4.92 -8.64 14.83
CA THR A 153 4.05 -8.08 15.85
C THR A 153 4.50 -6.66 16.14
N LEU A 154 3.65 -5.68 15.81
CA LEU A 154 3.86 -4.28 16.19
C LEU A 154 3.11 -4.03 17.50
N ASN A 155 3.79 -3.44 18.47
CA ASN A 155 3.25 -3.19 19.80
C ASN A 155 3.38 -1.70 20.12
N TYR A 156 2.27 -1.09 20.50
CA TYR A 156 2.23 0.28 20.97
C TYR A 156 1.62 0.36 22.38
N GLN A 157 2.42 0.81 23.34
CA GLN A 157 2.01 1.13 24.71
C GLN A 157 1.84 2.65 24.82
N PHE A 158 0.59 3.12 24.78
CA PHE A 158 0.27 4.54 24.83
C PHE A 158 0.28 5.07 26.28
N GLN A 159 0.64 6.35 26.43
CA GLN A 159 0.88 7.00 27.71
C GLN A 159 -0.34 7.78 28.23
N MET A 160 -1.41 7.85 27.45
CA MET A 160 -2.67 8.49 27.83
C MET A 160 -3.17 8.02 29.20
N LYS A 161 -3.56 8.99 30.05
CA LYS A 161 -4.08 8.71 31.39
C LYS A 161 -5.61 8.49 31.40
N GLY A 162 -6.31 9.06 30.43
CA GLY A 162 -7.77 8.97 30.30
C GLY A 162 -8.25 7.69 29.63
N PRO A 163 -9.57 7.44 29.63
CA PRO A 163 -10.14 6.30 28.91
C PRO A 163 -10.00 6.51 27.40
N VAL A 164 -9.60 5.43 26.72
CA VAL A 164 -9.47 5.41 25.26
C VAL A 164 -10.85 5.19 24.64
N LYS A 165 -11.15 6.01 23.64
CA LYS A 165 -12.35 5.95 22.82
C LYS A 165 -12.11 5.08 21.60
N THR A 166 -11.11 5.41 20.78
CA THR A 166 -10.81 4.67 19.54
C THR A 166 -9.33 4.33 19.39
N VAL A 167 -9.06 3.21 18.72
CA VAL A 167 -7.71 2.80 18.30
C VAL A 167 -7.75 2.38 16.84
N ILE A 168 -6.89 2.99 16.01
CA ILE A 168 -6.87 2.76 14.55
C ILE A 168 -5.45 2.39 14.14
N TRP A 169 -5.29 1.33 13.35
CA TRP A 169 -4.05 0.99 12.67
C TRP A 169 -4.17 1.30 11.18
N GLU A 170 -3.18 2.01 10.64
CA GLU A 170 -3.09 2.37 9.23
C GLU A 170 -1.78 1.85 8.62
N LYS A 171 -1.84 1.39 7.37
CA LYS A 171 -0.69 1.17 6.51
C LYS A 171 -0.56 2.34 5.55
N ILE A 172 0.52 3.10 5.69
CA ILE A 172 0.79 4.31 4.95
C ILE A 172 1.81 4.03 3.85
N GLN A 173 1.38 4.27 2.62
CA GLN A 173 2.17 4.16 1.40
C GLN A 173 2.20 5.53 0.70
N PRO A 174 3.15 5.78 -0.23
CA PRO A 174 3.27 7.09 -0.88
C PRO A 174 2.01 7.58 -1.60
N HIS A 175 1.14 6.67 -2.04
CA HIS A 175 -0.05 6.97 -2.85
C HIS A 175 -1.35 6.48 -2.23
N GLN A 176 -1.28 5.75 -1.12
CA GLN A 176 -2.42 5.09 -0.49
C GLN A 176 -2.22 4.96 1.01
N ILE A 177 -3.30 5.12 1.77
CA ILE A 177 -3.37 4.85 3.20
C ILE A 177 -4.51 3.85 3.38
N ASP A 178 -4.21 2.70 3.98
CA ASP A 178 -5.19 1.65 4.25
C ASP A 178 -5.44 1.56 5.74
N ILE A 179 -6.71 1.60 6.15
CA ILE A 179 -7.11 1.27 7.51
C ILE A 179 -7.07 -0.25 7.64
N LEU A 180 -6.20 -0.74 8.52
CA LEU A 180 -6.06 -2.16 8.79
C LEU A 180 -7.11 -2.61 9.81
N THR A 181 -7.23 -1.87 10.91
CA THR A 181 -8.16 -2.16 12.00
C THR A 181 -8.60 -0.88 12.67
N SER A 182 -9.86 -0.82 13.13
CA SER A 182 -10.42 0.23 13.97
C SER A 182 -11.19 -0.39 15.13
N CYS A 183 -10.96 0.13 16.32
CA CYS A 183 -11.54 -0.38 17.55
C CYS A 183 -12.25 0.75 18.25
N ASP A 184 -13.57 0.71 18.31
CA ASP A 184 -14.35 1.55 19.22
C ASP A 184 -14.50 0.83 20.57
N LEU A 185 -13.83 1.37 21.59
CA LEU A 185 -13.81 0.81 22.94
C LEU A 185 -14.99 1.27 23.80
N LEU A 186 -15.81 2.22 23.32
CA LEU A 186 -17.05 2.64 23.97
C LEU A 186 -18.24 1.79 23.51
N GLU A 187 -18.32 1.52 22.21
CA GLU A 187 -19.39 0.68 21.63
C GLU A 187 -19.07 -0.82 21.72
N GLY A 188 -17.80 -1.18 21.98
CA GLY A 188 -17.35 -2.56 22.09
C GLY A 188 -17.36 -3.31 20.75
N SER A 189 -17.51 -2.58 19.64
CA SER A 189 -17.56 -3.14 18.29
C SER A 189 -16.19 -3.00 17.61
N PRO A 190 -15.42 -4.09 17.45
CA PRO A 190 -14.22 -4.05 16.63
C PRO A 190 -14.63 -3.93 15.15
N TYR A 191 -14.29 -2.81 14.53
CA TYR A 191 -14.28 -2.70 13.08
C TYR A 191 -12.91 -3.19 12.57
N THR A 192 -12.81 -4.47 12.24
CA THR A 192 -11.69 -4.91 11.40
C THR A 192 -12.01 -4.48 9.98
N SER A 193 -11.09 -3.83 9.26
CA SER A 193 -11.35 -3.58 7.84
C SER A 193 -11.65 -4.94 7.21
N LYS A 194 -12.84 -5.05 6.60
CA LYS A 194 -13.32 -6.30 6.02
C LYS A 194 -12.52 -6.70 4.78
N TYR A 195 -11.57 -5.86 4.39
CA TYR A 195 -10.73 -5.99 3.22
C TYR A 195 -9.38 -6.60 3.57
N GLN A 196 -9.12 -7.81 3.04
CA GLN A 196 -7.88 -8.56 3.25
C GLN A 196 -7.57 -8.83 4.74
N ASN A 197 -8.38 -9.67 5.40
CA ASN A 197 -8.19 -10.22 6.76
C ASN A 197 -6.88 -11.05 6.94
N LYS A 198 -5.73 -10.52 6.54
CA LYS A 198 -4.41 -11.09 6.80
C LYS A 198 -3.88 -10.63 8.14
N VAL A 199 -4.29 -9.45 8.61
CA VAL A 199 -3.83 -8.87 9.87
C VAL A 199 -4.92 -8.92 10.92
N TRP A 200 -4.53 -8.97 12.19
CA TRP A 200 -5.46 -8.79 13.29
C TRP A 200 -4.85 -7.89 14.35
N ALA A 201 -5.69 -7.17 15.08
CA ALA A 201 -5.27 -6.30 16.17
C ALA A 201 -5.99 -6.63 17.48
N THR A 202 -5.32 -6.36 18.60
CA THR A 202 -5.95 -6.52 19.92
C THR A 202 -6.94 -5.40 20.19
N CYS A 203 -8.19 -5.77 20.50
CA CYS A 203 -9.26 -4.84 20.83
C CYS A 203 -9.81 -5.18 22.21
N ARG A 204 -9.28 -4.56 23.27
CA ARG A 204 -9.72 -4.85 24.65
C ARG A 204 -9.92 -3.56 25.45
N GLN A 205 -11.11 -3.43 26.05
CA GLN A 205 -11.44 -2.31 26.92
C GLN A 205 -10.49 -2.26 28.12
N GLY A 206 -9.97 -1.07 28.43
CA GLY A 206 -9.01 -0.87 29.52
C GLY A 206 -7.57 -1.32 29.22
N SER A 207 -7.30 -1.91 28.04
CA SER A 207 -5.92 -2.14 27.59
C SER A 207 -5.20 -0.82 27.39
N ARG A 208 -3.92 -0.77 27.77
CA ARG A 208 -3.01 0.34 27.42
C ARG A 208 -2.08 0.01 26.26
N VAL A 209 -2.17 -1.24 25.80
CA VAL A 209 -1.41 -1.79 24.70
C VAL A 209 -2.34 -1.98 23.51
N SER A 210 -1.88 -1.55 22.35
CA SER A 210 -2.41 -1.95 21.05
C SER A 210 -1.38 -2.81 20.33
N ILE A 211 -1.79 -3.98 19.85
CA ILE A 211 -0.93 -4.92 19.12
C ILE A 211 -1.51 -5.10 17.72
N LEU A 212 -0.68 -5.01 16.68
CA LEU A 212 -1.00 -5.42 15.31
C LEU A 212 -0.13 -6.63 14.95
N PHE A 213 -0.77 -7.71 14.50
CA PHE A 213 -0.10 -8.91 14.03
C PHE A 213 -0.20 -9.04 12.51
N ILE A 214 0.94 -9.24 11.86
CA ILE A 214 1.08 -9.38 10.41
C ILE A 214 1.78 -10.72 10.13
N PRO A 215 1.04 -11.78 9.78
CA PRO A 215 1.61 -13.08 9.47
C PRO A 215 2.26 -13.10 8.09
N ASN A 216 3.31 -13.92 7.94
CA ASN A 216 3.92 -14.30 6.68
C ASN A 216 4.19 -13.09 5.76
N VAL A 217 4.98 -12.14 6.24
CA VAL A 217 5.20 -10.87 5.54
C VAL A 217 5.89 -11.07 4.18
N THR A 218 5.49 -10.25 3.21
CA THR A 218 6.10 -10.19 1.88
C THR A 218 6.70 -8.81 1.63
N VAL A 219 7.47 -8.66 0.56
CA VAL A 219 8.08 -7.36 0.18
C VAL A 219 7.01 -6.26 0.03
N SER A 220 5.79 -6.60 -0.40
CA SER A 220 4.64 -5.68 -0.51
C SER A 220 4.09 -5.19 0.83
N GLU A 221 4.51 -5.77 1.96
CA GLU A 221 4.20 -5.26 3.30
C GLU A 221 5.16 -4.16 3.75
N SER A 222 6.21 -3.84 2.97
CA SER A 222 7.10 -2.72 3.31
C SER A 222 6.35 -1.39 3.21
N ALA A 223 6.14 -0.73 4.34
CA ALA A 223 5.36 0.50 4.47
C ALA A 223 5.63 1.18 5.82
N ILE A 224 5.05 2.36 6.02
CA ILE A 224 4.95 2.96 7.36
C ILE A 224 3.65 2.45 7.99
N TYR A 225 3.72 1.90 9.18
CA TYR A 225 2.55 1.53 9.98
C TYR A 225 2.33 2.59 11.04
N CYS A 226 1.10 3.09 11.15
CA CYS A 226 0.72 4.12 12.11
C CYS A 226 -0.40 3.58 13.02
N CYS A 227 -0.22 3.69 14.33
CA CYS A 227 -1.30 3.50 15.30
C CYS A 227 -1.75 4.87 15.80
N LEU A 228 -3.03 5.20 15.65
CA LEU A 228 -3.66 6.34 16.29
C LEU A 228 -4.52 5.87 17.47
N VAL A 229 -4.40 6.56 18.59
CA VAL A 229 -5.24 6.38 19.77
C VAL A 229 -5.92 7.71 20.08
N GLU A 230 -7.24 7.69 20.28
CA GLU A 230 -8.04 8.85 20.69
C GLU A 230 -8.68 8.57 22.05
N ALA A 231 -8.48 9.48 23.02
CA ALA A 231 -9.17 9.43 24.30
C ALA A 231 -10.58 10.03 24.22
N THR A 232 -11.44 9.71 25.18
CA THR A 232 -12.79 10.31 25.26
C THR A 232 -12.76 11.83 25.46
N THR A 233 -11.65 12.37 25.95
CA THR A 233 -11.40 13.81 26.09
C THR A 233 -11.06 14.50 24.78
N GLY A 234 -10.86 13.74 23.69
CA GLY A 234 -10.39 14.23 22.38
C GLY A 234 -8.87 14.37 22.28
N GLU A 235 -8.11 14.04 23.34
CA GLU A 235 -6.66 13.91 23.26
C GLU A 235 -6.30 12.78 22.27
N LYS A 236 -5.22 12.96 21.52
CA LYS A 236 -4.75 11.98 20.52
C LYS A 236 -3.28 11.68 20.72
N GLU A 237 -2.90 10.41 20.60
CA GLU A 237 -1.53 9.91 20.64
C GLU A 237 -1.28 9.04 19.41
N SER A 238 -0.08 9.07 18.84
CA SER A 238 0.26 8.30 17.63
C SER A 238 1.62 7.64 17.73
N TYR A 239 1.73 6.43 17.19
CA TYR A 239 2.98 5.69 17.03
C TYR A 239 3.20 5.32 15.57
N MET A 240 4.42 5.49 15.08
CA MET A 240 4.80 5.15 13.71
C MET A 240 6.03 4.25 13.70
N VAL A 241 6.05 3.30 12.77
CA VAL A 241 7.19 2.41 12.50
C VAL A 241 7.29 2.12 11.02
N ARG A 242 8.50 2.13 10.47
CA ARG A 242 8.77 1.76 9.07
C ARG A 242 9.15 0.29 9.02
N LEU A 243 8.29 -0.53 8.42
CA LEU A 243 8.60 -1.94 8.16
C LEU A 243 9.34 -2.06 6.82
N ILE A 244 10.47 -2.75 6.83
CA ILE A 244 11.27 -3.06 5.63
C ILE A 244 11.41 -4.58 5.54
N VAL A 245 10.85 -5.17 4.48
CA VAL A 245 10.86 -6.62 4.25
C VAL A 245 11.74 -6.94 3.04
N TYR A 246 12.80 -7.72 3.25
CA TYR A 246 13.65 -8.19 2.14
C TYR A 246 13.13 -9.50 1.53
N GLY A 247 13.26 -9.63 0.21
CA GLY A 247 12.94 -10.88 -0.49
C GLY A 247 13.85 -12.04 -0.07
N PRO A 248 13.45 -13.29 -0.34
CA PRO A 248 14.26 -14.46 -0.02
C PRO A 248 15.64 -14.34 -0.67
N LYS A 249 16.70 -14.63 0.09
CA LYS A 249 18.06 -14.75 -0.45
C LYS A 249 18.05 -15.90 -1.45
N GLN A 250 17.96 -15.60 -2.74
CA GLN A 250 18.21 -16.63 -3.75
C GLN A 250 19.67 -17.06 -3.60
N GLY A 251 19.89 -18.35 -3.41
CA GLY A 251 21.20 -18.96 -3.21
C GLY A 251 22.11 -18.72 -4.42
N GLY A 252 22.80 -17.59 -4.42
CA GLY A 252 23.94 -17.28 -5.27
C GLY A 252 24.88 -16.47 -4.40
N ASN A 253 26.12 -16.92 -4.26
CA ASN A 253 27.18 -16.24 -3.53
C ASN A 253 27.33 -14.79 -4.04
N ILE A 254 26.66 -13.85 -3.38
CA ILE A 254 27.03 -12.44 -3.40
C ILE A 254 27.38 -12.14 -1.96
N GLN A 255 28.68 -12.25 -1.67
CA GLN A 255 29.27 -11.68 -0.48
C GLN A 255 29.05 -10.17 -0.56
N MET A 256 27.98 -9.68 0.07
CA MET A 256 27.71 -8.25 0.15
C MET A 256 28.69 -7.64 1.16
N ALA A 257 29.89 -7.32 0.69
CA ALA A 257 30.79 -6.43 1.39
C ALA A 257 30.25 -5.00 1.24
N CYS A 258 29.32 -4.60 2.11
CA CYS A 258 28.99 -3.20 2.28
C CYS A 258 30.13 -2.52 3.05
N LEU A 259 31.16 -2.05 2.33
CA LEU A 259 32.06 -1.03 2.83
C LEU A 259 31.30 0.30 2.90
N LYS A 260 30.90 0.67 4.11
CA LYS A 260 30.53 2.00 4.62
C LYS A 260 30.19 3.09 3.57
N SER A 261 28.91 3.51 3.58
CA SER A 261 28.28 4.75 3.06
C SER A 261 27.46 4.65 1.76
N PRO A 262 26.32 5.40 1.64
CA PRO A 262 25.24 5.11 0.69
C PRO A 262 25.21 6.03 -0.55
N LEU A 263 26.37 6.42 -1.09
CA LEU A 263 26.48 7.31 -2.24
C LEU A 263 27.54 6.80 -3.22
N GLU A 264 27.31 5.62 -3.83
CA GLU A 264 27.79 5.23 -5.18
C GLU A 264 27.54 3.74 -5.45
N CYS A 265 26.30 3.38 -5.80
CA CYS A 265 26.04 2.08 -6.43
C CYS A 265 26.18 2.24 -7.94
N ARG A 266 27.36 1.93 -8.50
CA ARG A 266 27.52 1.66 -9.93
C ARG A 266 27.33 0.18 -10.20
N ILE A 267 26.38 -0.16 -11.06
CA ILE A 267 26.21 -1.51 -11.60
C ILE A 267 27.46 -1.84 -12.43
N ARG A 268 28.24 -2.85 -12.03
CA ARG A 268 29.19 -3.49 -12.95
C ARG A 268 28.41 -4.51 -13.76
N GLU A 269 28.32 -4.29 -15.07
CA GLU A 269 27.83 -5.32 -16.00
C GLU A 269 28.79 -6.52 -15.98
N PRO A 270 28.26 -7.77 -16.11
CA PRO A 270 29.11 -8.95 -16.20
C PRO A 270 29.86 -8.92 -17.54
N THR A 271 31.20 -8.95 -17.49
CA THR A 271 32.01 -9.18 -18.70
C THR A 271 31.70 -10.57 -19.23
N THR A 272 31.07 -10.63 -20.40
CA THR A 272 30.90 -11.85 -21.18
C THR A 272 32.27 -12.42 -21.59
N PRO A 273 32.51 -13.73 -21.44
CA PRO A 273 33.72 -14.34 -21.97
C PRO A 273 33.64 -14.41 -23.50
N GLU A 274 34.67 -13.89 -24.16
CA GLU A 274 34.82 -13.83 -25.61
C GLU A 274 34.92 -15.24 -26.19
N VAL A 275 33.87 -15.69 -26.89
CA VAL A 275 33.87 -16.94 -27.68
C VAL A 275 34.59 -16.66 -29.00
N ARG A 276 35.79 -17.21 -29.15
CA ARG A 276 36.59 -17.12 -30.37
C ARG A 276 36.02 -18.09 -31.42
N SER A 277 35.40 -17.59 -32.50
CA SER A 277 35.03 -18.41 -33.66
C SER A 277 36.19 -18.47 -34.68
N PRO A 278 36.46 -19.62 -35.34
CA PRO A 278 37.58 -19.78 -36.24
C PRO A 278 37.13 -19.68 -37.70
N THR A 279 37.08 -18.48 -38.27
CA THR A 279 37.07 -18.32 -39.73
C THR A 279 37.67 -16.97 -40.12
N ASP A 280 38.96 -16.95 -40.43
CA ASP A 280 39.46 -16.01 -41.43
C ASP A 280 40.62 -16.62 -42.23
N LYS A 281 40.39 -16.80 -43.53
CA LYS A 281 41.40 -17.25 -44.50
C LYS A 281 42.16 -16.03 -45.00
N PRO A 282 43.49 -16.09 -45.14
CA PRO A 282 44.27 -14.92 -45.52
C PRO A 282 44.05 -14.55 -46.99
N ARG A 283 43.80 -13.25 -47.22
CA ARG A 283 43.83 -12.61 -48.55
C ARG A 283 45.28 -12.38 -48.96
N THR A 284 45.68 -13.03 -50.05
CA THR A 284 46.96 -12.88 -50.73
C THR A 284 47.07 -11.52 -51.40
N THR A 285 48.11 -10.74 -51.09
CA THR A 285 48.54 -9.62 -51.93
C THR A 285 50.02 -9.78 -52.23
N HIS A 286 50.33 -10.01 -53.51
CA HIS A 286 51.68 -10.09 -54.02
C HIS A 286 52.39 -8.73 -53.91
N ARG A 287 53.64 -8.76 -53.41
CA ARG A 287 54.69 -7.84 -53.85
C ARG A 287 55.97 -8.64 -54.09
N MET A 288 56.35 -8.66 -55.36
CA MET A 288 57.60 -9.16 -55.91
C MET A 288 58.62 -8.01 -55.85
N ILE A 289 59.90 -8.31 -55.59
CA ILE A 289 61.07 -7.91 -56.41
C ILE A 289 62.37 -8.00 -55.59
N PHE A 290 63.28 -8.87 -56.10
CA PHE A 290 64.75 -8.81 -56.29
C PHE A 290 65.58 -7.97 -55.28
N MET A 291 66.68 -8.44 -54.70
CA MET A 291 67.83 -9.19 -55.24
C MET A 291 68.53 -9.94 -54.10
#